data_AF-A0A8C4T0I7-F1
#
_entry.id   AF-A0A8C4T0I7-F1
#
_cell.length_a   1.000
_cell.length_b   1.000
_cell.length_c   1.000
_cell.angle_alpha   90.00
_cell.angle_beta   90.00
_cell.angle_gamma   90.00
#
_symmetry.space_group_name_H-M   'P 1'
#
loop_
_entity.id
_entity.type
_entity.pdbx_description
1 polymer ?
#
loop_
_entity_poly.entity_id
_entity_poly.type
_entity_poly.pdbx_seq_one_letter_code
_entity_poly.pdbx_strand_id
1 'polypeptide(L)'
;LVKLMLTMEANVLLLGADSVGKSALTVRFLTRRFIGEYGDIGKLLLFVFLLYLVSQDHFDEKRIQWADGFILVYSICDRASFNGVQQHIESIKATKDNFGTEKVPIVIVGNKRDLHHRRVVSSEEGRLLALSTDCDFYEVSAAETYHGVLLVFHGLVERIKDSKMAVKKPASIKSIVKSMSAVFARRRTDSL
;
A
#
# COMPACT_ATOMS: atom_id res chain seq x y z
N LEU A 1 11.99 -0.85 16.48
CA LEU A 1 11.54 -1.11 15.09
C LEU A 1 10.94 -2.51 14.95
N VAL A 2 11.70 -3.61 15.07
CA VAL A 2 11.12 -4.97 15.10
C VAL A 2 10.06 -5.12 16.21
N LYS A 3 10.34 -4.58 17.41
CA LYS A 3 9.39 -4.58 18.55
C LYS A 3 8.12 -3.76 18.33
N LEU A 4 8.11 -2.81 17.39
CA LEU A 4 6.95 -1.98 17.05
C LEU A 4 6.05 -2.61 15.97
N MET A 5 6.59 -3.58 15.21
CA MET A 5 5.83 -4.44 14.30
C MET A 5 5.19 -5.64 15.03
N LEU A 6 5.64 -5.97 16.24
CA LEU A 6 5.11 -7.08 17.05
C LEU A 6 3.82 -6.76 17.80
N THR A 7 3.36 -5.50 17.81
CA THR A 7 2.18 -5.09 18.60
C THR A 7 0.92 -4.83 17.78
N MET A 8 1.00 -4.91 16.45
CA MET A 8 -0.13 -4.69 15.57
C MET A 8 -0.19 -5.81 14.53
N GLU A 9 -1.23 -6.64 14.63
CA GLU A 9 -1.57 -7.57 13.56
C GLU A 9 -2.05 -6.75 12.36
N ALA A 10 -1.34 -6.89 11.25
CA ALA A 10 -1.57 -6.16 10.02
C ALA A 10 -1.46 -7.10 8.82
N ASN A 11 -2.51 -7.13 8.04
CA ASN A 11 -2.66 -7.94 6.86
C ASN A 11 -2.15 -7.16 5.64
N VAL A 12 -0.98 -7.48 5.11
CA VAL A 12 -0.41 -6.77 3.95
C VAL A 12 -0.53 -7.63 2.71
N LEU A 13 -0.88 -7.01 1.57
CA LEU A 13 -0.89 -7.65 0.26
C LEU A 13 0.14 -6.97 -0.67
N LEU A 14 1.07 -7.76 -1.23
CA LEU A 14 2.01 -7.31 -2.27
C LEU A 14 1.46 -7.69 -3.64
N LEU A 15 1.35 -6.72 -4.56
CA LEU A 15 0.83 -6.89 -5.91
C LEU A 15 1.78 -6.27 -6.94
N GLY A 16 1.62 -6.68 -8.20
CA GLY A 16 2.40 -6.21 -9.33
C GLY A 16 2.69 -7.34 -10.32
N ALA A 17 3.14 -6.98 -11.52
CA ALA A 17 3.43 -7.92 -12.59
C ALA A 17 4.52 -8.94 -12.23
N ASP A 18 4.69 -9.97 -13.04
CA ASP A 18 5.75 -10.94 -12.87
C ASP A 18 7.14 -10.31 -12.96
N SER A 19 8.10 -10.88 -12.23
CA SER A 19 9.50 -10.47 -12.25
C SER A 19 9.81 -9.02 -11.82
N VAL A 20 8.85 -8.24 -11.31
CA VAL A 20 9.08 -6.88 -10.77
C VAL A 20 9.89 -6.87 -9.47
N GLY A 21 10.02 -8.03 -8.80
CA GLY A 21 10.81 -8.20 -7.59
C GLY A 21 10.03 -8.22 -6.27
N LYS A 22 8.75 -8.62 -6.30
CA LYS A 22 7.91 -8.82 -5.10
C LYS A 22 8.59 -9.72 -4.06
N SER A 23 8.99 -10.92 -4.46
CA SER A 23 9.69 -11.88 -3.59
C SER A 23 11.03 -11.35 -3.10
N ALA A 24 11.78 -10.64 -3.96
CA ALA A 24 13.06 -10.06 -3.59
C ALA A 24 12.92 -8.97 -2.51
N LEU A 25 11.90 -8.10 -2.62
CA LEU A 25 11.59 -7.10 -1.59
C LEU A 25 11.21 -7.78 -0.26
N THR A 26 10.35 -8.80 -0.30
CA THR A 26 9.93 -9.54 0.89
C THR A 26 11.10 -10.25 1.58
N VAL A 27 11.92 -10.98 0.81
CA VAL A 27 13.11 -11.66 1.35
C VAL A 27 14.10 -10.63 1.89
N ARG A 28 14.32 -9.53 1.17
CA ARG A 28 15.20 -8.44 1.65
C ARG A 28 14.71 -7.86 2.96
N PHE A 29 13.41 -7.63 3.08
CA PHE A 29 12.81 -7.09 4.28
C PHE A 29 12.97 -8.03 5.49
N LEU A 30 12.67 -9.32 5.31
CA LEU A 30 12.68 -10.31 6.39
C LEU A 30 14.09 -10.75 6.80
N THR A 31 14.96 -10.96 5.83
CA THR A 31 16.28 -11.59 6.06
C THR A 31 17.43 -10.59 6.06
N ARG A 32 17.19 -9.35 5.62
CA ARG A 32 18.21 -8.34 5.29
C ARG A 32 19.16 -8.75 4.16
N ARG A 33 18.98 -9.91 3.54
CA ARG A 33 19.80 -10.45 2.45
C ARG A 33 19.09 -10.31 1.10
N PHE A 34 19.86 -10.27 0.03
CA PHE A 34 19.36 -10.41 -1.34
C PHE A 34 19.94 -11.67 -1.95
N ILE A 35 19.08 -12.43 -2.63
CA ILE A 35 19.43 -13.66 -3.32
C ILE A 35 19.07 -13.40 -4.78
N GLY A 36 20.08 -13.29 -5.64
CA GLY A 36 19.90 -12.91 -7.04
C GLY A 36 19.27 -14.01 -7.91
N GLU A 37 19.35 -15.27 -7.47
CA GLU A 37 19.01 -16.45 -8.28
C GLU A 37 17.55 -16.91 -8.16
N TYR A 38 16.62 -16.03 -7.79
CA TYR A 38 15.19 -16.36 -7.71
C TYR A 38 14.50 -16.54 -9.08
N GLY A 39 15.25 -16.71 -10.17
CA GLY A 39 14.71 -16.92 -11.53
C GLY A 39 13.79 -18.13 -11.65
N ASP A 40 14.06 -19.22 -10.90
CA ASP A 40 13.34 -20.49 -11.04
C ASP A 40 12.85 -21.13 -9.73
N ILE A 41 13.01 -20.48 -8.57
CA ILE A 41 12.56 -21.02 -7.26
C ILE A 41 11.08 -20.64 -7.02
N GLY A 42 10.25 -20.80 -8.05
CA GLY A 42 8.87 -20.33 -8.09
C GLY A 42 7.88 -21.02 -7.12
N LYS A 43 8.28 -22.04 -6.33
CA LYS A 43 7.29 -22.81 -5.54
C LYS A 43 7.69 -23.34 -4.15
N LEU A 44 8.97 -23.43 -3.75
CA LEU A 44 9.31 -24.43 -2.71
C LEU A 44 9.78 -23.96 -1.32
N LEU A 45 10.06 -22.69 -1.05
CA LEU A 45 10.70 -22.29 0.23
C LEU A 45 10.02 -21.15 1.00
N LEU A 46 8.77 -20.83 0.65
CA LEU A 46 7.97 -19.75 1.27
C LEU A 46 6.98 -20.29 2.33
N PHE A 47 7.27 -21.43 2.97
CA PHE A 47 6.22 -22.26 3.59
C PHE A 47 5.85 -21.97 5.05
N VAL A 48 6.36 -20.95 5.76
CA VAL A 48 6.08 -20.90 7.23
C VAL A 48 5.58 -19.56 7.81
N PHE A 49 5.59 -18.42 7.12
CA PHE A 49 4.92 -17.20 7.64
C PHE A 49 4.35 -16.25 6.56
N LEU A 50 4.31 -16.68 5.31
CA LEU A 50 4.23 -15.82 4.12
C LEU A 50 3.01 -16.09 3.22
N LEU A 51 1.90 -16.57 3.79
CA LEU A 51 0.72 -16.96 3.00
C LEU A 51 -0.04 -15.77 2.37
N TYR A 52 0.26 -14.51 2.69
CA TYR A 52 -0.56 -13.39 2.23
C TYR A 52 0.10 -12.37 1.29
N LEU A 53 1.38 -12.54 0.94
CA LEU A 53 2.13 -11.54 0.15
C LEU A 53 2.30 -11.84 -1.35
N VAL A 54 1.72 -12.91 -1.88
CA VAL A 54 1.87 -13.21 -3.32
C VAL A 54 0.52 -13.52 -3.94
N SER A 55 -0.11 -12.48 -4.51
CA SER A 55 -1.02 -12.69 -5.63
C SER A 55 -0.19 -12.54 -6.91
N GLN A 56 -0.03 -13.63 -7.65
CA GLN A 56 0.00 -13.51 -9.11
C GLN A 56 -1.32 -12.88 -9.56
N ASP A 57 -1.26 -12.11 -10.65
CA ASP A 57 -2.26 -11.41 -11.49
C ASP A 57 -3.78 -11.73 -11.42
N HIS A 58 -4.24 -12.62 -10.56
CA HIS A 58 -5.65 -12.83 -10.24
C HIS A 58 -6.13 -11.92 -9.11
N PHE A 59 -7.07 -11.07 -9.50
CA PHE A 59 -7.83 -10.17 -8.67
C PHE A 59 -8.82 -10.97 -7.79
N ASP A 60 -8.44 -11.23 -6.55
CA ASP A 60 -9.30 -11.91 -5.57
C ASP A 60 -9.85 -10.86 -4.59
N GLU A 61 -11.12 -10.46 -4.80
CA GLU A 61 -11.83 -9.50 -3.94
C GLU A 61 -11.76 -9.89 -2.45
N LYS A 62 -11.75 -11.19 -2.13
CA LYS A 62 -11.66 -11.67 -0.74
C LYS A 62 -10.33 -11.30 -0.11
N ARG A 63 -9.22 -11.37 -0.87
CA ARG A 63 -7.88 -10.98 -0.40
C ARG A 63 -7.79 -9.47 -0.19
N ILE A 64 -8.39 -8.70 -1.10
CA ILE A 64 -8.44 -7.24 -0.98
C ILE A 64 -9.27 -6.84 0.23
N GLN A 65 -10.41 -7.49 0.45
CA GLN A 65 -11.22 -7.26 1.64
C GLN A 65 -10.43 -7.56 2.93
N TRP A 66 -9.71 -8.68 2.98
CA TRP A 66 -8.92 -9.12 4.14
C TRP A 66 -7.70 -8.24 4.45
N ALA A 67 -7.08 -7.63 3.43
CA ALA A 67 -5.86 -6.85 3.60
C ALA A 67 -6.11 -5.50 4.30
N ASP A 68 -5.29 -5.18 5.28
CA ASP A 68 -5.22 -3.86 5.94
C ASP A 68 -4.44 -2.83 5.11
N GLY A 69 -3.51 -3.27 4.25
CA GLY A 69 -2.71 -2.38 3.42
C GLY A 69 -2.03 -3.07 2.24
N PHE A 70 -1.59 -2.27 1.27
CA PHE A 70 -1.17 -2.74 -0.04
C PHE A 70 0.18 -2.16 -0.45
N ILE A 71 1.04 -2.99 -1.03
CA ILE A 71 2.27 -2.57 -1.70
C ILE A 71 2.17 -2.95 -3.16
N LEU A 72 2.17 -1.96 -4.04
CA LEU A 72 2.07 -2.14 -5.49
C LEU A 72 3.45 -1.94 -6.11
N VAL A 73 4.04 -3.01 -6.62
CA VAL A 73 5.41 -3.04 -7.09
C VAL A 73 5.44 -3.04 -8.61
N TYR A 74 6.17 -2.10 -9.21
CA TYR A 74 6.56 -2.14 -10.62
C TYR A 74 8.08 -2.12 -10.74
N SER A 75 8.59 -2.43 -11.93
CA SER A 75 10.02 -2.32 -12.25
C SER A 75 10.26 -1.06 -13.07
N ILE A 76 11.25 -0.24 -12.70
CA ILE A 76 11.60 0.96 -13.49
C ILE A 76 12.04 0.63 -14.93
N CYS A 77 12.38 -0.63 -15.19
CA CYS A 77 12.78 -1.18 -16.49
C CYS A 77 11.61 -1.78 -17.29
N ASP A 78 10.37 -1.70 -16.79
CA ASP A 78 9.20 -2.31 -17.43
C ASP A 78 7.97 -1.41 -17.35
N ARG A 79 7.63 -0.80 -18.48
CA ARG A 79 6.48 0.11 -18.63
C ARG A 79 5.15 -0.60 -18.44
N ALA A 80 5.02 -1.86 -18.86
CA ALA A 80 3.78 -2.61 -18.70
C ALA A 80 3.49 -2.86 -17.22
N SER A 81 4.53 -3.18 -16.44
CA SER A 81 4.39 -3.34 -14.98
C SER A 81 3.92 -2.06 -14.29
N PHE A 82 4.34 -0.88 -14.75
CA PHE A 82 3.89 0.41 -14.22
C PHE A 82 2.42 0.69 -14.56
N ASN A 83 2.01 0.43 -15.81
CA ASN A 83 0.62 0.61 -16.22
C ASN A 83 -0.34 -0.29 -15.41
N GLY A 84 0.09 -1.52 -15.08
CA GLY A 84 -0.69 -2.43 -14.24
C GLY A 84 -0.93 -1.90 -12.82
N VAL A 85 0.00 -1.11 -12.25
CA VAL A 85 -0.18 -0.53 -10.91
C VAL A 85 -1.40 0.38 -10.85
N GLN A 86 -1.63 1.21 -11.86
CA GLN A 86 -2.81 2.08 -11.90
C GLN A 86 -4.11 1.28 -11.86
N GLN A 87 -4.20 0.23 -12.67
CA GLN A 87 -5.36 -0.66 -12.68
C GLN A 87 -5.58 -1.28 -11.31
N HIS A 88 -4.53 -1.78 -10.64
CA HIS A 88 -4.65 -2.33 -9.29
C HIS A 88 -5.16 -1.31 -8.27
N ILE A 89 -4.75 -0.04 -8.33
CA ILE A 89 -5.20 1.00 -7.40
C ILE A 89 -6.71 1.22 -7.52
N GLU A 90 -7.20 1.43 -8.75
CA GLU A 90 -8.62 1.70 -9.02
C GLU A 90 -9.49 0.57 -8.48
N SER A 91 -9.06 -0.65 -8.78
CA SER A 91 -9.69 -1.89 -8.35
C SER A 91 -9.71 -2.05 -6.82
N ILE A 92 -8.58 -1.81 -6.14
CA ILE A 92 -8.48 -1.89 -4.67
C ILE A 92 -9.41 -0.88 -4.01
N LYS A 93 -9.39 0.37 -4.50
CA LYS A 93 -10.24 1.44 -3.96
C LYS A 93 -11.71 1.11 -4.17
N ALA A 94 -12.11 0.70 -5.38
CA ALA A 94 -13.48 0.29 -5.67
C ALA A 94 -13.97 -0.83 -4.74
N THR A 95 -13.16 -1.87 -4.51
CA THR A 95 -13.52 -2.94 -3.57
C THR A 95 -13.63 -2.40 -2.14
N LYS A 96 -12.67 -1.59 -1.67
CA LYS A 96 -12.65 -1.07 -0.30
C LYS A 96 -13.76 -0.05 -0.01
N ASP A 97 -14.13 0.74 -1.01
CA ASP A 97 -15.25 1.68 -0.94
C ASP A 97 -16.58 0.94 -0.75
N ASN A 98 -16.77 -0.20 -1.43
CA ASN A 98 -17.95 -1.06 -1.23
C ASN A 98 -18.08 -1.60 0.21
N PHE A 99 -16.98 -1.67 0.95
CA PHE A 99 -16.94 -2.07 2.37
C PHE A 99 -16.87 -0.88 3.33
N GLY A 100 -17.05 0.36 2.85
CA GLY A 100 -17.08 1.57 3.69
C GLY A 100 -15.72 2.01 4.25
N THR A 101 -14.61 1.60 3.62
CA THR A 101 -13.27 2.00 4.05
C THR A 101 -12.88 3.34 3.43
N GLU A 102 -12.93 4.43 4.21
CA GLU A 102 -12.68 5.80 3.71
C GLU A 102 -11.22 6.05 3.29
N LYS A 103 -10.24 5.39 3.93
CA LYS A 103 -8.82 5.54 3.62
C LYS A 103 -8.13 4.20 3.47
N VAL A 104 -7.69 3.90 2.25
CA VAL A 104 -7.00 2.65 1.93
C VAL A 104 -5.48 2.89 1.95
N PRO A 105 -4.72 2.23 2.85
CA PRO A 105 -3.26 2.34 2.90
C PRO A 105 -2.61 1.67 1.68
N ILE A 106 -2.09 2.47 0.76
CA ILE A 106 -1.41 1.99 -0.46
C ILE A 106 -0.03 2.65 -0.58
N VAL A 107 0.99 1.85 -0.83
CA VAL A 107 2.35 2.28 -1.16
C VAL A 107 2.72 1.78 -2.55
N ILE A 108 3.13 2.69 -3.43
CA ILE A 108 3.64 2.40 -4.76
C ILE A 108 5.17 2.28 -4.70
N VAL A 109 5.71 1.23 -5.30
CA VAL A 109 7.15 0.92 -5.28
C VAL A 109 7.69 0.78 -6.70
N GLY A 110 8.53 1.74 -7.11
CA GLY A 110 9.38 1.60 -8.29
C GLY A 110 10.65 0.83 -7.94
N ASN A 111 10.69 -0.46 -8.25
CA ASN A 111 11.82 -1.34 -7.91
C ASN A 111 12.85 -1.41 -9.04
N LYS A 112 14.02 -1.98 -8.73
CA LYS A 112 15.19 -2.13 -9.62
C LYS A 112 15.87 -0.81 -9.96
N ARG A 113 15.91 0.12 -9.01
CA ARG A 113 16.58 1.42 -9.16
C ARG A 113 18.05 1.30 -9.59
N ASP A 114 18.72 0.23 -9.20
CA ASP A 114 20.10 -0.13 -9.59
C ASP A 114 20.27 -0.27 -11.10
N LEU A 115 19.20 -0.62 -11.82
CA LEU A 115 19.19 -0.76 -13.28
C LEU A 115 18.84 0.56 -13.97
N HIS A 116 19.37 1.69 -13.49
CA HIS A 116 19.11 3.02 -14.04
C HIS A 116 19.35 3.10 -15.56
N HIS A 117 20.36 2.41 -16.06
CA HIS A 117 20.71 2.35 -17.48
C HIS A 117 19.65 1.67 -18.37
N ARG A 118 18.71 0.92 -17.78
CA ARG A 118 17.58 0.26 -18.47
C ARG A 118 16.24 0.93 -18.16
N ARG A 119 16.25 2.11 -17.53
CA ARG A 119 15.04 2.81 -17.11
C ARG A 119 14.15 3.15 -18.30
N VAL A 120 12.86 2.81 -18.19
CA VAL A 120 11.79 3.20 -19.12
C VAL A 120 10.61 3.91 -18.41
N VAL A 121 10.66 3.98 -17.08
CA VAL A 121 9.72 4.73 -16.25
C VAL A 121 10.50 5.70 -15.36
N SER A 122 10.20 6.99 -15.50
CA SER A 122 10.85 8.03 -14.69
C SER A 122 10.37 8.00 -13.24
N SER A 123 11.18 8.52 -12.32
CA SER A 123 10.77 8.67 -10.92
C SER A 123 9.58 9.64 -10.78
N GLU A 124 9.53 10.64 -11.67
CA GLU A 124 8.48 11.65 -11.68
C GLU A 124 7.12 11.05 -12.03
N GLU A 125 7.04 10.14 -13.02
CA GLU A 125 5.80 9.42 -13.33
C GLU A 125 5.28 8.63 -12.12
N GLY A 126 6.17 7.97 -11.36
CA GLY A 126 5.82 7.26 -10.15
C GLY A 126 5.27 8.19 -9.05
N ARG A 127 5.89 9.36 -8.85
CA ARG A 127 5.43 10.37 -7.89
C ARG A 127 4.10 10.98 -8.29
N LEU A 128 3.92 11.31 -9.58
CA LEU A 128 2.68 11.88 -10.10
C LEU A 128 1.52 10.90 -9.95
N LEU A 129 1.74 9.62 -10.25
CA LEU A 129 0.73 8.59 -10.01
C LEU A 129 0.35 8.55 -8.53
N ALA A 130 1.33 8.45 -7.63
CA ALA A 130 1.07 8.39 -6.19
C ALA A 130 0.33 9.63 -5.65
N LEU A 131 0.70 10.84 -6.11
CA LEU A 131 0.04 12.08 -5.73
C LEU A 131 -1.42 12.10 -6.21
N SER A 132 -1.66 11.77 -7.48
CA SER A 132 -3.01 11.75 -8.07
C SER A 132 -3.92 10.68 -7.45
N THR A 133 -3.34 9.64 -6.86
CA THR A 133 -4.08 8.55 -6.22
C THR A 133 -4.03 8.56 -4.69
N ASP A 134 -3.54 9.61 -4.01
CA ASP A 134 -3.37 9.66 -2.54
C ASP A 134 -2.67 8.40 -1.98
N CYS A 135 -1.54 8.05 -2.58
CA CYS A 135 -0.67 6.94 -2.18
C CYS A 135 0.73 7.46 -1.84
N ASP A 136 1.50 6.67 -1.08
CA ASP A 136 2.93 6.96 -0.89
C ASP A 136 3.74 6.36 -2.04
N PHE A 137 4.91 6.93 -2.32
CA PHE A 137 5.83 6.45 -3.36
C PHE A 137 7.23 6.24 -2.84
N TYR A 138 7.83 5.11 -3.20
CA TYR A 138 9.24 4.82 -2.98
C TYR A 138 9.88 4.25 -4.23
N GLU A 139 11.04 4.78 -4.60
CA GLU A 139 11.89 4.17 -5.63
C GLU A 139 13.10 3.49 -4.97
N VAL A 140 13.18 2.17 -5.10
CA VAL A 140 14.12 1.33 -4.35
C VAL A 140 14.85 0.33 -5.24
N SER A 141 15.93 -0.22 -4.71
CA SER A 141 16.53 -1.45 -5.23
C SER A 141 16.53 -2.50 -4.13
N ALA A 142 15.84 -3.62 -4.36
CA ALA A 142 15.97 -4.78 -3.49
C ALA A 142 17.40 -5.36 -3.47
N ALA A 143 18.19 -5.11 -4.53
CA ALA A 143 19.55 -5.60 -4.69
C ALA A 143 20.60 -4.75 -3.94
N GLU A 144 20.40 -3.44 -3.83
CA GLU A 144 21.37 -2.54 -3.17
C GLU A 144 21.22 -2.50 -1.64
N THR A 145 20.33 -1.65 -1.12
CA THR A 145 20.32 -1.26 0.30
C THR A 145 19.07 -1.77 1.00
N TYR A 146 19.27 -2.41 2.16
CA TYR A 146 18.16 -2.83 3.04
C TYR A 146 17.31 -1.65 3.52
N HIS A 147 17.92 -0.48 3.73
CA HIS A 147 17.25 0.68 4.30
C HIS A 147 16.08 1.18 3.42
N GLY A 148 16.25 1.24 2.09
CA GLY A 148 15.16 1.64 1.20
C GLY A 148 13.95 0.71 1.30
N VAL A 149 14.19 -0.61 1.35
CA VAL A 149 13.12 -1.60 1.54
C VAL A 149 12.47 -1.46 2.92
N LEU A 150 13.25 -1.24 3.99
CA LEU A 150 12.72 -1.01 5.33
C LEU A 150 11.75 0.17 5.38
N LEU A 151 12.07 1.28 4.71
CA LEU A 151 11.23 2.47 4.67
C LEU A 151 9.87 2.23 3.99
N VAL A 152 9.82 1.41 2.93
CA VAL A 152 8.56 1.00 2.27
C VAL A 152 7.59 0.36 3.26
N PHE A 153 8.06 -0.66 3.97
CA PHE A 153 7.22 -1.39 4.93
C PHE A 153 6.88 -0.55 6.16
N HIS A 154 7.79 0.34 6.58
CA HIS A 154 7.52 1.27 7.67
C HIS A 154 6.40 2.27 7.31
N GLY A 155 6.53 2.93 6.16
CA GLY A 155 5.52 3.90 5.68
C GLY A 155 4.14 3.26 5.55
N LEU A 156 4.07 2.02 5.03
CA LEU A 156 2.80 1.30 4.98
C LEU A 156 2.21 1.07 6.38
N VAL A 157 3.01 0.59 7.34
CA VAL A 157 2.53 0.33 8.71
C VAL A 157 2.01 1.59 9.39
N GLU A 158 2.65 2.74 9.15
CA GLU A 158 2.18 4.04 9.64
C GLU A 158 0.82 4.40 9.02
N ARG A 159 0.66 4.27 7.70
CA ARG A 159 -0.65 4.50 7.06
C ARG A 159 -1.75 3.56 7.55
N ILE A 160 -1.42 2.28 7.81
CA ILE A 160 -2.38 1.33 8.39
C ILE A 160 -2.82 1.78 9.79
N LYS A 161 -1.89 2.25 10.63
CA LYS A 161 -2.22 2.77 11.96
C LYS A 161 -3.14 3.98 11.86
N ASP A 162 -2.83 4.92 10.99
CA ASP A 162 -3.61 6.14 10.80
C ASP A 162 -5.03 5.82 10.32
N SER A 163 -5.18 4.87 9.38
CA SER A 163 -6.48 4.40 8.92
C SER A 163 -7.28 3.74 10.06
N LYS A 164 -6.67 2.82 10.84
CA LYS A 164 -7.34 2.19 11.99
C LYS A 164 -7.70 3.19 13.11
N MET A 165 -6.90 4.24 13.30
CA MET A 165 -7.19 5.32 14.27
C MET A 165 -8.30 6.26 13.81
N ALA A 166 -8.41 6.54 12.50
CA ALA A 166 -9.50 7.33 11.93
C ALA A 166 -10.85 6.63 12.13
N VAL A 167 -10.91 5.30 11.93
CA VAL A 167 -12.13 4.50 12.14
C VAL A 167 -12.58 4.49 13.61
N LYS A 168 -11.65 4.52 14.57
CA LYS A 168 -11.94 4.58 16.02
C LYS A 168 -12.46 5.94 16.50
N LYS A 169 -12.40 7.00 15.67
CA LYS A 169 -13.01 8.29 15.97
C LYS A 169 -14.36 8.45 15.24
N PRO A 170 -15.50 8.02 15.82
CA PRO A 170 -16.78 8.62 15.48
C PRO A 170 -17.35 9.44 16.65
N ALA A 171 -17.92 10.62 16.30
CA ALA A 171 -19.00 11.33 17.02
C ALA A 171 -18.74 12.52 17.99
N SER A 172 -17.57 13.16 18.04
CA SER A 172 -17.46 14.43 18.83
C SER A 172 -17.68 15.70 18.01
N ILE A 173 -17.26 15.78 16.74
CA ILE A 173 -17.36 17.04 15.98
C ILE A 173 -18.66 17.11 15.15
N LYS A 174 -19.10 16.02 14.52
CA LYS A 174 -20.36 16.00 13.75
C LYS A 174 -21.59 16.24 14.63
N SER A 175 -21.55 15.84 15.91
CA SER A 175 -22.61 16.10 16.90
C SER A 175 -22.64 17.56 17.33
N ILE A 176 -21.47 18.19 17.57
CA ILE A 176 -21.39 19.61 17.91
C ILE A 176 -21.91 20.49 16.76
N VAL A 177 -21.49 20.21 15.51
CA VAL A 177 -21.93 20.99 14.35
C VAL A 177 -23.43 20.82 14.11
N LYS A 178 -23.99 19.61 14.26
CA LYS A 178 -25.43 19.36 14.13
C LYS A 178 -26.25 20.07 15.23
N SER A 179 -25.75 20.06 16.47
CA SER A 179 -26.36 20.76 17.59
C SER A 179 -26.32 22.28 17.41
N MET A 180 -25.20 22.85 16.94
CA MET A 180 -25.10 24.27 16.66
C MET A 180 -26.05 24.68 15.53
N SER A 181 -26.07 23.96 14.41
CA SER A 181 -27.00 24.23 13.31
C SER A 181 -28.47 24.19 13.75
N ALA A 182 -28.85 23.26 14.63
CA ALA A 182 -30.20 23.20 15.19
C ALA A 182 -30.53 24.37 16.14
N VAL A 183 -29.55 24.84 16.93
CA VAL A 183 -29.70 26.01 17.81
C VAL A 183 -29.86 27.30 17.00
N PHE A 184 -29.10 27.46 15.92
CA PHE A 184 -29.22 28.62 15.02
C PHE A 184 -30.50 28.59 14.19
N ALA A 185 -31.02 27.41 13.82
CA ALA A 185 -32.29 27.27 13.11
C ALA A 185 -33.49 27.67 13.99
N ARG A 186 -33.48 27.33 15.29
CA ARG A 186 -34.56 27.70 16.23
C ARG A 186 -34.66 29.20 16.49
N ARG A 187 -33.57 29.96 16.42
CA ARG A 187 -33.59 31.42 16.65
C ARG A 187 -34.26 32.23 15.53
N ARG A 188 -34.58 31.63 14.38
CA ARG A 188 -35.26 32.33 13.27
C ARG A 188 -36.79 32.21 13.30
N THR A 189 -37.35 31.30 14.10
CA THR A 189 -38.81 31.05 14.12
C THR A 189 -39.54 31.79 15.24
N ASP A 190 -38.83 32.40 16.18
CA ASP A 190 -39.42 33.11 17.33
C ASP A 190 -39.47 34.64 17.12
N SER A 191 -39.52 35.12 15.86
CA SER A 191 -39.50 36.56 15.51
C SER A 191 -40.58 36.97 14.49
N LEU A 192 -41.69 36.22 14.42
CA LEU A 192 -42.91 36.57 13.70
C LEU A 192 -44.10 36.47 14.67
#